data_AF-A0A5U9QTC8-F1
#
_entry.id   AF-A0A5U9QTC8-F1
#
_cell.length_a   1.000
_cell.length_b   1.000
_cell.length_c   1.000
_cell.angle_alpha   90.00
_cell.angle_beta   90.00
_cell.angle_gamma   90.00
#
_symmetry.space_group_name_H-M   'P 1'
#
loop_
_entity.id
_entity.type
_entity.pdbx_description
1 polymer ?
#
loop_
_entity_poly.entity_id
_entity_poly.type
_entity_poly.pdbx_seq_one_letter_code
_entity_poly.pdbx_strand_id
1 'polypeptide(L)'
;FMAVSGKRRPLISVPFPTRWISVWFLNVITSVPPTTAKALIQGLRHDLLADDAALKKLIPQTLITFDDAVRRTLKEEEKLVNSSDWGYDALAFARWHPEYGYFPKQAGFTAQTPASLSALWQVVNRLGGKEGYFFGNILWQTRAAMDRLVGHKLAKGRPSHTLLKPGDTVDSWKVIIVEPEKQLTLLFGMKAPGLGRLSFTLHDKGCYREIDVRAWWHPHGMPGLIYWLLMIPAHLFIFRGMARRIARLAEQITEK
;
A
#
# COMPACT_ATOMS: atom_id res chain seq x y z
N PHE A 1 7.95 -14.39 -21.36
CA PHE A 1 6.99 -13.57 -20.58
C PHE A 1 5.80 -13.04 -21.39
N MET A 2 5.96 -12.18 -22.41
CA MET A 2 4.80 -11.63 -23.17
C MET A 2 3.88 -12.73 -23.74
N ALA A 3 4.46 -13.76 -24.34
CA ALA A 3 3.72 -14.93 -24.83
C ALA A 3 2.96 -15.66 -23.70
N VAL A 4 3.62 -15.92 -22.56
CA VAL A 4 3.02 -16.61 -21.40
C VAL A 4 1.90 -15.80 -20.75
N SER A 5 2.09 -14.48 -20.60
CA SER A 5 1.13 -13.57 -19.96
C SER A 5 -0.03 -13.14 -20.87
N GLY A 6 0.04 -13.45 -22.18
CA GLY A 6 -0.93 -12.99 -23.18
C GLY A 6 -0.92 -11.48 -23.44
N LYS A 7 -0.01 -10.71 -22.82
CA LYS A 7 0.04 -9.25 -22.94
C LYS A 7 0.93 -8.81 -24.10
N ARG A 8 0.38 -7.98 -24.98
CA ARG A 8 1.15 -7.27 -26.02
C ARG A 8 1.67 -5.96 -25.45
N ARG A 9 2.98 -5.75 -25.53
CA ARG A 9 3.62 -4.50 -25.11
C ARG A 9 4.48 -3.97 -26.26
N PRO A 10 4.28 -2.73 -26.73
CA PRO A 10 5.15 -2.16 -27.74
C PRO A 10 6.56 -1.99 -27.17
N LEU A 11 7.56 -2.47 -27.90
CA LEU A 11 8.97 -2.28 -27.57
C LEU A 11 9.48 -1.09 -28.38
N ILE A 12 9.57 0.07 -27.73
CA ILE A 12 10.07 1.30 -28.33
C ILE A 12 11.53 1.45 -27.90
N SER A 13 12.45 1.39 -28.85
CA SER A 13 13.86 1.68 -28.59
C SER A 13 14.03 3.18 -28.41
N VAL A 14 14.39 3.61 -27.21
CA VAL A 14 14.61 5.03 -26.90
C VAL A 14 16.13 5.28 -26.83
N PRO A 15 16.68 6.35 -27.44
CA PRO A 15 18.12 6.59 -27.52
C PRO A 15 18.72 7.12 -26.21
N PHE A 16 18.28 6.63 -25.05
CA PHE A 16 18.88 6.96 -23.77
C PHE A 16 19.93 5.90 -23.40
N PRO A 17 21.16 6.29 -23.01
CA PRO A 17 22.13 5.33 -22.54
C PRO A 17 21.61 4.68 -21.26
N THR A 18 21.53 3.35 -21.23
CA THR A 18 21.06 2.57 -20.06
C THR A 18 21.79 2.91 -18.76
N ARG A 19 23.01 3.44 -18.87
CA ARG A 19 23.84 3.96 -17.76
C ARG A 19 23.19 5.12 -16.99
N TRP A 20 22.25 5.84 -17.59
CA TRP A 20 21.51 6.95 -17.01
C TRP A 20 20.19 6.53 -16.34
N ILE A 21 19.78 5.27 -16.52
CA ILE A 21 18.61 4.71 -15.84
C ILE A 21 19.01 4.46 -14.38
N SER A 22 18.80 5.48 -13.55
CA SER A 22 19.01 5.37 -12.11
C SER A 22 17.92 4.50 -11.47
N VAL A 23 18.26 3.87 -10.34
CA VAL A 23 17.28 3.19 -9.48
C VAL A 23 16.14 4.14 -9.08
N TRP A 24 16.44 5.43 -8.95
CA TRP A 24 15.44 6.46 -8.69
C TRP A 24 14.44 6.60 -9.84
N PHE A 25 14.91 6.67 -11.10
CA PHE A 25 14.02 6.73 -12.27
C PHE A 25 13.10 5.51 -12.33
N LEU A 26 13.63 4.30 -12.14
CA LEU A 26 12.81 3.08 -12.09
C LEU A 26 11.78 3.10 -10.96
N ASN A 27 12.12 3.69 -9.81
CA ASN A 27 11.17 3.88 -8.73
C ASN A 27 10.06 4.89 -9.08
N VAL A 28 10.27 5.82 -10.00
CA VAL A 28 9.21 6.73 -10.48
C VAL A 28 8.27 6.00 -11.44
N ILE A 29 8.82 5.22 -12.38
CA ILE A 29 8.06 4.63 -13.49
C ILE A 29 7.57 3.20 -13.24
N THR A 30 7.95 2.56 -12.12
CA THR A 30 7.49 1.22 -11.73
C THR A 30 7.13 1.18 -10.25
N SER A 31 6.36 0.19 -9.80
CA SER A 31 6.12 -0.06 -8.37
C SER A 31 7.14 -0.98 -7.71
N VAL A 32 8.12 -1.49 -8.47
CA VAL A 32 9.14 -2.41 -7.97
C VAL A 32 10.00 -1.72 -6.89
N PRO A 33 10.29 -2.39 -5.76
CA PRO A 33 11.14 -1.84 -4.72
C PRO A 33 12.54 -1.47 -5.26
N PRO A 34 13.14 -0.36 -4.79
CA PRO A 34 14.48 0.06 -5.22
C PRO A 34 15.55 -1.03 -5.06
N THR A 35 15.46 -1.84 -4.01
CA THR A 35 16.39 -2.94 -3.73
C THR A 35 16.31 -4.03 -4.81
N THR A 36 15.10 -4.46 -5.17
CA THR A 36 14.85 -5.43 -6.24
C THR A 36 15.30 -4.88 -7.60
N ALA A 37 14.92 -3.64 -7.93
CA ALA A 37 15.31 -3.00 -9.17
C ALA A 37 16.84 -2.89 -9.30
N LYS A 38 17.53 -2.50 -8.22
CA LYS A 38 18.99 -2.44 -8.16
C LYS A 38 19.63 -3.81 -8.41
N ALA A 39 19.14 -4.85 -7.74
CA ALA A 39 19.65 -6.21 -7.89
C ALA A 39 19.49 -6.72 -9.33
N LEU A 40 18.34 -6.47 -9.96
CA LEU A 40 18.08 -6.83 -11.36
C LEU A 40 19.03 -6.10 -12.32
N ILE A 41 19.19 -4.77 -12.17
CA ILE A 41 20.12 -3.99 -13.01
C ILE A 41 21.56 -4.48 -12.87
N GLN A 42 22.00 -4.78 -11.64
CA GLN A 42 23.34 -5.29 -11.39
C GLN A 42 23.54 -6.66 -12.01
N GLY A 43 22.54 -7.55 -11.92
CA GLY A 43 22.56 -8.87 -12.52
C GLY A 43 22.73 -8.85 -14.04
N LEU A 44 22.13 -7.85 -14.73
CA LEU A 44 22.28 -7.70 -16.20
C LEU A 44 23.72 -7.49 -16.67
N ARG A 45 24.66 -7.17 -15.77
CA ARG A 45 26.09 -7.02 -16.12
C ARG A 45 26.84 -8.35 -16.20
N HIS A 46 26.23 -9.43 -15.71
CA HIS A 46 26.87 -10.74 -15.61
C HIS A 46 26.06 -11.76 -16.39
N ASP A 47 26.73 -12.51 -17.26
CA ASP A 47 26.15 -13.68 -17.89
C ASP A 47 26.46 -14.90 -17.00
N LEU A 48 25.49 -15.28 -16.17
CA LEU A 48 25.63 -16.39 -15.22
C LEU A 48 25.04 -17.67 -15.84
N LEU A 49 25.79 -18.30 -16.73
CA LEU A 49 25.47 -19.63 -17.22
C LEU A 49 25.66 -20.64 -16.08
N ALA A 50 24.56 -21.16 -15.53
CA ALA A 50 24.61 -22.13 -14.44
C ALA A 50 24.74 -23.56 -14.98
N ASP A 51 25.78 -24.29 -14.54
CA ASP A 51 25.81 -25.76 -14.59
C ASP A 51 25.25 -26.31 -13.29
N ASP A 52 24.06 -26.90 -13.36
CA ASP A 52 23.31 -27.41 -12.21
C ASP A 52 23.46 -28.94 -12.01
N ALA A 53 24.33 -29.61 -12.78
CA ALA A 53 24.46 -31.07 -12.75
C ALA A 53 24.90 -31.61 -11.39
N ALA A 54 25.87 -30.97 -10.73
CA ALA A 54 26.31 -31.36 -9.39
C ALA A 54 25.21 -31.18 -8.34
N LEU A 55 24.45 -30.08 -8.42
CA LEU A 55 23.38 -29.77 -7.48
C LEU A 55 22.20 -30.75 -7.64
N LYS A 56 21.83 -31.08 -8.89
CA LYS A 56 20.78 -32.07 -9.19
C LYS A 56 21.08 -33.46 -8.64
N LYS A 57 22.35 -33.86 -8.60
CA LYS A 57 22.77 -35.14 -7.99
C LYS A 57 22.61 -35.13 -6.47
N LEU A 58 22.88 -34.00 -5.83
CA LEU A 58 22.76 -33.85 -4.37
C LEU A 58 21.31 -33.70 -3.90
N ILE A 59 20.48 -33.02 -4.68
CA ILE A 59 19.09 -32.71 -4.33
C ILE A 59 18.19 -33.09 -5.52
N PRO A 60 17.86 -34.37 -5.69
CA PRO A 60 17.00 -34.83 -6.77
C PRO A 60 15.58 -34.31 -6.56
N GLN A 61 15.08 -33.52 -7.51
CA GLN A 61 13.73 -32.96 -7.49
C GLN A 61 13.21 -32.73 -8.91
N THR A 62 11.89 -32.71 -9.06
CA THR A 62 11.25 -32.36 -10.33
C THR A 62 11.34 -30.86 -10.55
N LEU A 63 12.17 -30.45 -11.49
CA LEU A 63 12.27 -29.05 -11.91
C LEU A 63 11.11 -28.68 -12.83
N ILE A 64 10.75 -27.40 -12.79
CA ILE A 64 9.75 -26.83 -13.70
C ILE A 64 10.43 -25.94 -14.72
N THR A 65 9.80 -25.78 -15.88
CA THR A 65 10.29 -24.85 -16.89
C THR A 65 10.11 -23.41 -16.42
N PHE A 66 10.88 -22.48 -17.01
CA PHE A 66 10.68 -21.05 -16.76
C PHE A 66 9.24 -20.61 -17.05
N ASP A 67 8.65 -21.08 -18.14
CA ASP A 67 7.28 -20.73 -18.53
C ASP A 67 6.26 -21.25 -17.50
N ASP A 68 6.45 -22.47 -16.97
CA ASP A 68 5.61 -23.00 -15.88
C ASP A 68 5.78 -22.20 -14.59
N ALA A 69 7.01 -21.79 -14.26
CA ALA A 69 7.28 -20.95 -13.10
C ALA A 69 6.53 -19.61 -13.24
N VAL A 70 6.60 -18.96 -14.40
CA VAL A 70 5.88 -17.71 -14.68
C VAL A 70 4.36 -17.92 -14.59
N ARG A 71 3.81 -19.00 -15.16
CA ARG A 71 2.37 -19.31 -15.08
C ARG A 71 1.91 -19.52 -13.64
N ARG A 72 2.69 -20.25 -12.83
CA ARG A 72 2.40 -20.50 -11.42
C ARG A 72 2.42 -19.19 -10.64
N THR A 73 3.47 -18.38 -10.79
CA THR A 73 3.57 -17.07 -10.11
C THR A 73 2.40 -16.17 -10.48
N LEU A 74 2.09 -15.99 -11.77
CA LEU A 74 0.96 -15.15 -12.19
C LEU A 74 -0.37 -15.61 -11.59
N LYS A 75 -0.59 -16.93 -11.50
CA LYS A 75 -1.80 -17.50 -10.87
C LYS A 75 -1.84 -17.27 -9.36
N GLU A 76 -0.70 -17.26 -8.68
CA GLU A 76 -0.61 -16.92 -7.26
C GLU A 76 -0.90 -15.43 -7.02
N GLU A 77 -0.45 -14.54 -7.91
CA GLU A 77 -0.73 -13.10 -7.84
C GLU A 77 -2.23 -12.75 -7.91
N GLU A 78 -3.04 -13.58 -8.59
CA GLU A 78 -4.51 -13.42 -8.61
C GLU A 78 -5.12 -13.49 -7.21
N LYS A 79 -4.45 -14.17 -6.28
CA LYS A 79 -4.89 -14.36 -4.89
C LYS A 79 -4.25 -13.41 -3.90
N LEU A 80 -3.45 -12.44 -4.34
CA LEU A 80 -2.65 -11.58 -3.45
C LEU A 80 -3.50 -10.87 -2.38
N VAL A 81 -4.69 -10.39 -2.75
CA VAL A 81 -5.59 -9.70 -1.81
C VAL A 81 -6.34 -10.65 -0.88
N ASN A 82 -6.29 -11.96 -1.13
CA ASN A 82 -6.75 -12.98 -0.19
C ASN A 82 -5.65 -13.28 0.84
N SER A 83 -5.23 -12.25 1.58
CA SER A 83 -4.18 -12.33 2.59
C SER A 83 -4.52 -11.50 3.84
N SER A 84 -3.78 -11.77 4.91
CA SER A 84 -3.92 -11.06 6.19
C SER A 84 -3.77 -9.54 6.07
N ASP A 85 -2.92 -9.08 5.15
CA ASP A 85 -2.70 -7.65 4.87
C ASP A 85 -3.95 -6.91 4.38
N TRP A 86 -4.96 -7.65 3.94
CA TRP A 86 -6.25 -7.15 3.49
C TRP A 86 -7.42 -7.62 4.36
N GLY A 87 -7.14 -8.26 5.50
CA GLY A 87 -8.14 -8.75 6.44
C GLY A 87 -9.06 -9.83 5.86
N TYR A 88 -8.63 -10.49 4.77
CA TYR A 88 -9.49 -11.40 3.98
C TYR A 88 -10.82 -10.76 3.53
N ASP A 89 -10.82 -9.43 3.33
CA ASP A 89 -12.04 -8.68 3.04
C ASP A 89 -12.58 -8.98 1.64
N ALA A 90 -13.85 -9.39 1.56
CA ALA A 90 -14.49 -9.75 0.31
C ALA A 90 -14.57 -8.59 -0.71
N LEU A 91 -14.69 -7.34 -0.25
CA LEU A 91 -14.71 -6.17 -1.15
C LEU A 91 -13.32 -5.86 -1.69
N ALA A 92 -12.27 -6.02 -0.88
CA ALA A 92 -10.90 -5.93 -1.35
C ALA A 92 -10.64 -6.98 -2.44
N PHE A 93 -11.03 -8.23 -2.19
CA PHE A 93 -10.88 -9.32 -3.15
C PHE A 93 -11.64 -9.06 -4.46
N ALA A 94 -12.91 -8.64 -4.39
CA ALA A 94 -13.74 -8.35 -5.56
C ALA A 94 -13.20 -7.19 -6.42
N ARG A 95 -12.43 -6.26 -5.83
CA ARG A 95 -11.84 -5.12 -6.52
C ARG A 95 -10.41 -5.35 -6.99
N TRP A 96 -9.78 -6.46 -6.59
CA TRP A 96 -8.44 -6.81 -7.02
C TRP A 96 -8.46 -7.20 -8.50
N HIS A 97 -7.50 -6.67 -9.25
CA HIS A 97 -7.22 -7.11 -10.60
C HIS A 97 -5.76 -7.58 -10.69
N PRO A 98 -5.48 -8.73 -11.32
CA PRO A 98 -4.11 -9.21 -11.55
C PRO A 98 -3.24 -8.24 -12.36
N GLU A 99 -3.84 -7.22 -12.96
CA GLU A 99 -3.13 -6.17 -13.69
C GLU A 99 -2.58 -5.05 -12.80
N TYR A 100 -2.97 -5.01 -11.53
CA TYR A 100 -2.40 -4.09 -10.57
C TYR A 100 -0.96 -4.49 -10.25
N GLY A 101 -0.11 -3.51 -9.97
CA GLY A 101 1.27 -3.78 -9.59
C GLY A 101 1.32 -4.68 -8.35
N TYR A 102 2.02 -5.80 -8.44
CA TYR A 102 2.22 -6.73 -7.32
C TYR A 102 2.78 -6.02 -6.09
N PHE A 103 3.86 -5.25 -6.29
CA PHE A 103 4.43 -4.42 -5.23
C PHE A 103 3.63 -3.13 -5.06
N PRO A 104 3.20 -2.80 -3.82
CA PRO A 104 2.57 -1.53 -3.56
C PRO A 104 3.59 -0.39 -3.54
N LYS A 105 3.17 0.76 -4.05
CA LYS A 105 3.71 2.05 -3.63
C LYS A 105 3.27 2.34 -2.20
N GLN A 106 4.09 3.08 -1.48
CA GLN A 106 3.78 3.48 -0.11
C GLN A 106 4.23 4.91 0.18
N ALA A 107 3.47 5.57 1.05
CA ALA A 107 3.82 6.84 1.64
C ALA A 107 3.27 6.88 3.07
N GLY A 108 4.07 7.31 4.02
CA GLY A 108 3.69 7.30 5.43
C GLY A 108 4.69 8.01 6.31
N PHE A 109 4.34 8.16 7.58
CA PHE A 109 5.21 8.75 8.59
C PHE A 109 5.00 8.05 9.92
N THR A 110 6.11 7.78 10.60
CA THR A 110 6.13 7.20 11.95
C THR A 110 6.44 8.32 12.95
N ALA A 111 5.59 8.50 13.96
CA ALA A 111 5.83 9.43 15.05
C ALA A 111 6.04 8.67 16.37
N GLN A 112 7.00 9.15 17.17
CA GLN A 112 7.26 8.65 18.52
C GLN A 112 6.51 9.51 19.55
N THR A 113 6.05 8.88 20.62
CA THR A 113 5.31 9.55 21.70
C THR A 113 5.44 8.80 23.03
N PRO A 114 5.42 9.50 24.18
CA PRO A 114 5.33 8.87 25.49
C PRO A 114 3.91 8.36 25.83
N ALA A 115 2.88 8.70 25.04
CA ALA A 115 1.50 8.30 25.31
C ALA A 115 1.32 6.77 25.35
N SER A 116 0.32 6.31 26.13
CA SER A 116 0.00 4.89 26.22
C SER A 116 -0.60 4.35 24.91
N LEU A 117 -0.48 3.02 24.70
CA LEU A 117 -1.14 2.36 23.56
C LEU A 117 -2.66 2.55 23.59
N SER A 118 -3.27 2.48 24.77
CA SER A 118 -4.70 2.70 24.93
C SER A 118 -5.13 4.11 24.52
N ALA A 119 -4.36 5.14 24.89
CA ALA A 119 -4.61 6.51 24.47
C ALA A 119 -4.49 6.67 22.94
N LEU A 120 -3.44 6.10 22.34
CA LEU A 120 -3.28 6.08 20.88
C LEU A 120 -4.44 5.37 20.19
N TRP A 121 -4.85 4.21 20.70
CA TRP A 121 -5.96 3.43 20.16
C TRP A 121 -7.28 4.20 20.23
N GLN A 122 -7.56 4.86 21.37
CA GLN A 122 -8.72 5.71 21.51
C GLN A 122 -8.71 6.86 20.50
N VAL A 123 -7.57 7.52 20.30
CA VAL A 123 -7.45 8.62 19.34
C VAL A 123 -7.64 8.13 17.91
N VAL A 124 -6.96 7.06 17.49
CA VAL A 124 -7.09 6.49 16.14
C VAL A 124 -8.55 6.14 15.84
N ASN A 125 -9.28 5.61 16.82
CA ASN A 125 -10.71 5.30 16.71
C ASN A 125 -11.62 6.54 16.59
N ARG A 126 -11.11 7.77 16.74
CA ARG A 126 -11.85 9.03 16.49
C ARG A 126 -11.85 9.44 15.00
N LEU A 127 -11.23 8.66 14.11
CA LEU A 127 -11.19 8.92 12.67
C LEU A 127 -12.61 9.16 12.09
N GLY A 128 -12.74 10.20 11.26
CA GLY A 128 -14.03 10.63 10.70
C GLY A 128 -14.98 11.31 11.70
N GLY A 129 -14.52 11.56 12.93
CA GLY A 129 -15.25 12.32 13.95
C GLY A 129 -14.97 13.83 13.87
N LYS A 130 -14.98 14.52 15.01
CA LYS A 130 -14.76 15.98 15.11
C LYS A 130 -13.43 16.44 14.50
N GLU A 131 -12.39 15.63 14.61
CA GLU A 131 -11.05 15.92 14.04
C GLU A 131 -10.94 15.55 12.54
N GLY A 132 -11.98 14.94 11.95
CA GLY A 132 -11.96 14.42 10.59
C GLY A 132 -10.88 13.34 10.41
N TYR A 133 -9.94 13.61 9.51
CA TYR A 133 -8.77 12.77 9.23
C TYR A 133 -7.52 13.23 9.99
N PHE A 134 -7.67 13.99 11.09
CA PHE A 134 -6.61 14.58 11.92
C PHE A 134 -5.76 15.66 11.25
N PHE A 135 -5.57 15.64 9.94
CA PHE A 135 -4.80 16.64 9.22
C PHE A 135 -5.22 16.73 7.75
N GLY A 136 -5.08 17.91 7.16
CA GLY A 136 -5.34 18.12 5.74
C GLY A 136 -6.80 17.87 5.33
N ASN A 137 -7.75 18.08 6.25
CA ASN A 137 -9.18 17.79 6.04
C ASN A 137 -9.75 18.40 4.74
N ILE A 138 -9.30 19.60 4.36
CA ILE A 138 -9.69 20.23 3.09
C ILE A 138 -9.30 19.36 1.89
N LEU A 139 -8.09 18.78 1.87
CA LEU A 139 -7.62 17.92 0.77
C LEU A 139 -8.46 16.65 0.67
N TRP A 140 -8.81 16.04 1.80
CA TRP A 140 -9.71 14.88 1.85
C TRP A 140 -11.11 15.22 1.33
N GLN A 141 -11.65 16.36 1.74
CA GLN A 141 -12.95 16.85 1.28
C GLN A 141 -12.95 17.17 -0.22
N THR A 142 -11.90 17.82 -0.74
CA THR A 142 -11.72 18.08 -2.17
C THR A 142 -11.71 16.76 -2.94
N ARG A 143 -10.94 15.77 -2.48
CA ARG A 143 -10.87 14.47 -3.15
C ARG A 143 -12.22 13.72 -3.14
N ALA A 144 -12.95 13.78 -2.03
CA ALA A 144 -14.29 13.22 -1.94
C ALA A 144 -15.29 13.94 -2.85
N ALA A 145 -15.18 15.28 -2.98
CA ALA A 145 -16.01 16.06 -3.88
C ALA A 145 -15.75 15.71 -5.36
N MET A 146 -14.49 15.55 -5.75
CA MET A 146 -14.12 15.06 -7.10
C MET A 146 -14.75 13.71 -7.41
N ASP A 147 -14.74 12.77 -6.46
CA ASP A 147 -15.34 11.44 -6.65
C ASP A 147 -16.86 11.52 -6.88
N ARG A 148 -17.52 12.42 -6.15
CA ARG A 148 -18.96 12.68 -6.29
C ARG A 148 -19.33 13.28 -7.64
N LEU A 149 -18.47 14.16 -8.20
CA LEU A 149 -18.67 14.71 -9.54
C LEU A 149 -18.65 13.63 -10.63
N VAL A 150 -17.95 12.52 -10.41
CA VAL A 150 -17.91 11.35 -11.31
C VAL A 150 -19.05 10.35 -11.00
N GLY A 151 -20.08 10.81 -10.26
CA GLY A 151 -21.30 10.05 -9.98
C GLY A 151 -21.12 8.89 -8.99
N HIS A 152 -20.01 8.84 -8.26
CA HIS A 152 -19.78 7.78 -7.29
C HIS A 152 -20.42 8.12 -5.94
N LYS A 153 -21.36 7.28 -5.50
CA LYS A 153 -22.04 7.43 -4.22
C LYS A 153 -21.23 6.69 -3.15
N LEU A 154 -20.67 7.44 -2.21
CA LEU A 154 -19.91 6.91 -1.10
C LEU A 154 -20.71 7.08 0.19
N ALA A 155 -20.49 6.18 1.14
CA ALA A 155 -20.95 6.40 2.50
C ALA A 155 -20.38 7.74 3.03
N LYS A 156 -21.13 8.39 3.92
CA LYS A 156 -20.74 9.68 4.50
C LYS A 156 -20.81 9.57 6.02
N GLY A 157 -19.81 10.12 6.69
CA GLY A 157 -19.69 10.08 8.13
C GLY A 157 -19.10 8.77 8.64
N ARG A 158 -19.21 8.56 9.94
CA ARG A 158 -18.70 7.39 10.66
C ARG A 158 -19.83 6.72 11.44
N PRO A 159 -19.65 5.47 11.90
CA PRO A 159 -20.60 4.84 12.80
C PRO A 159 -20.68 5.60 14.13
N SER A 160 -21.83 5.47 14.82
CA SER A 160 -22.11 6.16 16.08
C SER A 160 -21.32 5.59 17.26
N HIS A 161 -20.84 4.35 17.18
CA HIS A 161 -20.05 3.73 18.23
C HIS A 161 -18.61 4.23 18.28
N THR A 162 -18.02 4.15 19.47
CA THR A 162 -16.70 4.72 19.77
C THR A 162 -15.57 3.98 19.05
N LEU A 163 -15.57 2.64 19.07
CA LEU A 163 -14.51 1.80 18.53
C LEU A 163 -14.91 1.20 17.18
N LEU A 164 -14.15 1.51 16.15
CA LEU A 164 -14.34 0.99 14.80
C LEU A 164 -14.18 -0.52 14.77
N LYS A 165 -14.99 -1.17 13.92
CA LYS A 165 -15.07 -2.63 13.73
C LYS A 165 -14.87 -2.96 12.25
N PRO A 166 -14.41 -4.17 11.90
CA PRO A 166 -14.36 -4.61 10.51
C PRO A 166 -15.73 -4.47 9.85
N GLY A 167 -15.76 -3.93 8.63
CA GLY A 167 -16.98 -3.63 7.88
C GLY A 167 -17.53 -2.22 8.06
N ASP A 168 -17.12 -1.50 9.11
CA ASP A 168 -17.54 -0.10 9.31
C ASP A 168 -17.08 0.79 8.16
N THR A 169 -17.87 1.83 7.89
CA THR A 169 -17.53 2.83 6.88
C THR A 169 -17.22 4.18 7.53
N VAL A 170 -16.10 4.78 7.13
CA VAL A 170 -15.69 6.13 7.53
C VAL A 170 -15.56 6.95 6.26
N ASP A 171 -16.61 7.70 5.94
CA ASP A 171 -16.86 8.30 4.64
C ASP A 171 -16.64 7.27 3.51
N SER A 172 -15.64 7.51 2.67
CA SER A 172 -15.28 6.70 1.51
C SER A 172 -14.30 5.59 1.82
N TRP A 173 -14.12 5.24 3.09
CA TRP A 173 -13.21 4.21 3.55
C TRP A 173 -13.98 3.10 4.24
N LYS A 174 -13.59 1.85 4.01
CA LYS A 174 -14.14 0.70 4.73
C LYS A 174 -13.08 0.13 5.65
N VAL A 175 -13.40 -0.04 6.93
CA VAL A 175 -12.51 -0.70 7.89
C VAL A 175 -12.41 -2.18 7.53
N ILE A 176 -11.18 -2.68 7.33
CA ILE A 176 -10.92 -4.08 6.93
C ILE A 176 -10.12 -4.86 7.97
N ILE A 177 -9.32 -4.19 8.80
CA ILE A 177 -8.55 -4.83 9.87
C ILE A 177 -8.69 -3.97 11.13
N VAL A 178 -9.03 -4.63 12.23
CA VAL A 178 -9.05 -4.05 13.57
C VAL A 178 -8.37 -5.03 14.50
N GLU A 179 -7.18 -4.68 14.95
CA GLU A 179 -6.45 -5.36 16.01
C GLU A 179 -6.28 -4.35 17.15
N PRO A 180 -7.02 -4.50 18.27
CA PRO A 180 -6.97 -3.56 19.39
C PRO A 180 -5.55 -3.23 19.83
N GLU A 181 -5.28 -1.94 20.01
CA GLU A 181 -3.98 -1.41 20.45
C GLU A 181 -2.78 -1.79 19.55
N LYS A 182 -3.04 -2.29 18.33
CA LYS A 182 -2.00 -2.75 17.41
C LYS A 182 -2.18 -2.21 16.00
N GLN A 183 -3.37 -2.36 15.41
CA GLN A 183 -3.59 -1.99 14.01
C GLN A 183 -5.03 -1.61 13.69
N LEU A 184 -5.20 -0.54 12.93
CA LEU A 184 -6.43 -0.22 12.21
C LEU A 184 -6.11 -0.01 10.74
N THR A 185 -6.75 -0.76 9.85
CA THR A 185 -6.56 -0.58 8.39
C THR A 185 -7.89 -0.35 7.70
N LEU A 186 -7.90 0.64 6.81
CA LEU A 186 -9.04 0.99 5.99
C LEU A 186 -8.75 0.80 4.50
N LEU A 187 -9.67 0.15 3.79
CA LEU A 187 -9.71 0.03 2.35
C LEU A 187 -10.16 1.35 1.71
N PHE A 188 -9.40 1.79 0.70
CA PHE A 188 -9.71 2.98 -0.07
C PHE A 188 -10.93 2.74 -0.97
N GLY A 189 -12.06 3.40 -0.70
CA GLY A 189 -13.33 3.16 -1.39
C GLY A 189 -13.63 4.09 -2.57
N MET A 190 -12.86 5.16 -2.80
CA MET A 190 -13.07 6.08 -3.93
C MET A 190 -12.68 5.44 -5.27
N LYS A 191 -13.22 5.96 -6.39
CA LYS A 191 -12.79 5.55 -7.74
C LYS A 191 -11.40 6.06 -8.03
N ALA A 192 -10.46 5.15 -8.28
CA ALA A 192 -9.10 5.46 -8.70
C ALA A 192 -8.50 4.28 -9.49
N PRO A 193 -7.49 4.52 -10.34
CA PRO A 193 -6.85 3.48 -11.15
C PRO A 193 -5.89 2.61 -10.32
N GLY A 194 -6.44 1.82 -9.39
CA GLY A 194 -5.70 0.92 -8.52
C GLY A 194 -6.46 0.60 -7.23
N LEU A 195 -5.79 -0.11 -6.33
CA LEU A 195 -6.33 -0.49 -5.03
C LEU A 195 -5.38 -0.02 -3.93
N GLY A 196 -5.94 0.56 -2.87
CA GLY A 196 -5.13 1.05 -1.76
C GLY A 196 -5.75 0.80 -0.40
N ARG A 197 -4.90 0.88 0.62
CA ARG A 197 -5.28 0.82 2.02
C ARG A 197 -4.51 1.87 2.81
N LEU A 198 -5.14 2.40 3.85
CA LEU A 198 -4.53 3.27 4.84
C LEU A 198 -4.43 2.50 6.16
N SER A 199 -3.22 2.36 6.68
CA SER A 199 -2.95 1.64 7.91
C SER A 199 -2.44 2.59 8.99
N PHE A 200 -2.95 2.38 10.19
CA PHE A 200 -2.48 2.95 11.44
C PHE A 200 -1.94 1.79 12.26
N THR A 201 -0.62 1.75 12.46
CA THR A 201 0.04 0.67 13.21
C THR A 201 0.68 1.26 14.45
N LEU A 202 0.43 0.61 15.59
CA LEU A 202 0.96 0.98 16.89
C LEU A 202 2.06 -0.01 17.29
N HIS A 203 3.19 0.51 17.75
CA HIS A 203 4.28 -0.31 18.27
C HIS A 203 4.65 0.15 19.68
N ASP A 204 4.74 -0.82 20.60
CA ASP A 204 5.32 -0.59 21.91
C ASP A 204 6.84 -0.79 21.86
N LYS A 205 7.60 0.23 22.26
CA LYS A 205 9.06 0.18 22.41
C LYS A 205 9.49 0.20 23.89
N GLY A 206 8.54 -0.01 24.81
CA GLY A 206 8.75 0.05 26.25
C GLY A 206 8.72 1.48 26.77
N CYS A 207 9.80 2.23 26.55
CA CYS A 207 9.93 3.61 27.06
C CYS A 207 9.13 4.64 26.25
N TYR A 208 8.81 4.35 24.98
CA TYR A 208 7.94 5.15 24.14
C TYR A 208 7.12 4.24 23.22
N ARG A 209 6.11 4.82 22.58
CA ARG A 209 5.28 4.15 21.57
C ARG A 209 5.48 4.83 20.22
N GLU A 210 5.28 4.07 19.16
CA GLU A 210 5.29 4.57 17.79
C GLU A 210 3.90 4.42 17.16
N ILE A 211 3.47 5.45 16.45
CA ILE A 211 2.32 5.40 15.54
C ILE A 211 2.84 5.57 14.11
N ASP A 212 2.70 4.53 13.29
CA ASP A 212 2.93 4.57 11.84
C ASP A 212 1.62 4.79 11.11
N VAL A 213 1.52 5.91 10.37
CA VAL A 213 0.39 6.18 9.49
C VAL A 213 0.87 6.05 8.05
N ARG A 214 0.33 5.09 7.31
CA ARG A 214 0.87 4.71 6.00
C ARG A 214 -0.20 4.30 5.01
N ALA A 215 -0.17 4.92 3.84
CA ALA A 215 -0.94 4.48 2.69
C ALA A 215 -0.12 3.51 1.83
N TRP A 216 -0.79 2.45 1.39
CA TRP A 216 -0.30 1.45 0.44
C TRP A 216 -1.17 1.51 -0.80
N TRP A 217 -0.56 1.43 -1.99
CA TRP A 217 -1.22 1.62 -3.27
C TRP A 217 -0.68 0.66 -4.33
N HIS A 218 -1.53 -0.21 -4.83
CA HIS A 218 -1.25 -1.07 -5.99
C HIS A 218 -1.76 -0.37 -7.26
N PRO A 219 -0.88 0.25 -8.06
CA PRO A 219 -1.30 1.01 -9.22
C PRO A 219 -1.78 0.10 -10.35
N HIS A 220 -2.86 0.48 -11.03
CA HIS A 220 -3.26 -0.12 -12.30
C HIS A 220 -2.42 0.45 -13.44
N GLY A 221 -1.29 -0.21 -13.73
CA GLY A 221 -0.38 0.19 -14.80
C GLY A 221 0.03 1.66 -14.74
N MET A 222 0.16 2.30 -15.91
CA MET A 222 0.57 3.71 -16.02
C MET A 222 -0.45 4.70 -15.45
N PRO A 223 -1.78 4.58 -15.69
CA PRO A 223 -2.75 5.48 -15.06
C PRO A 223 -2.66 5.48 -13.53
N GLY A 224 -2.46 4.30 -12.92
CA GLY A 224 -2.27 4.15 -11.48
C GLY A 224 -1.01 4.80 -10.95
N LEU A 225 0.09 4.76 -11.72
CA LEU A 225 1.35 5.42 -11.36
C LEU A 225 1.24 6.93 -11.50
N ILE A 226 0.66 7.45 -12.59
CA ILE A 226 0.44 8.89 -12.77
C ILE A 226 -0.42 9.44 -11.64
N TYR A 227 -1.52 8.75 -11.31
CA TYR A 227 -2.36 9.11 -10.17
C TYR A 227 -1.56 9.17 -8.86
N TRP A 228 -0.73 8.16 -8.59
CA TRP A 228 0.14 8.15 -7.41
C TRP A 228 1.10 9.35 -7.38
N LEU A 229 1.78 9.62 -8.50
CA LEU A 229 2.75 10.72 -8.63
C LEU A 229 2.10 12.09 -8.39
N LEU A 230 0.91 12.33 -8.94
CA LEU A 230 0.15 13.57 -8.73
C LEU A 230 -0.20 13.78 -7.24
N MET A 231 -0.38 12.70 -6.49
CA MET A 231 -0.74 12.75 -5.06
C MET A 231 0.49 12.84 -4.13
N ILE A 232 1.73 12.63 -4.62
CA ILE A 232 2.95 12.67 -3.80
C ILE A 232 3.05 13.97 -2.98
N PRO A 233 2.87 15.18 -3.54
CA PRO A 233 2.98 16.41 -2.76
C PRO A 233 2.03 16.41 -1.57
N ALA A 234 0.78 16.00 -1.76
CA ALA A 234 -0.20 15.89 -0.69
C ALA A 234 0.21 14.83 0.35
N HIS A 235 0.65 13.65 -0.09
CA HIS A 235 1.07 12.55 0.78
C HIS A 235 2.24 12.93 1.72
N LEU A 236 3.20 13.73 1.24
CA LEU A 236 4.36 14.16 2.03
C LEU A 236 3.96 14.95 3.28
N PHE A 237 2.89 15.73 3.21
CA PHE A 237 2.41 16.54 4.33
C PHE A 237 1.32 15.83 5.14
N ILE A 238 0.39 15.15 4.47
CA ILE A 238 -0.79 14.57 5.11
C ILE A 238 -0.40 13.54 6.16
N PHE A 239 0.39 12.52 5.81
CA PHE A 239 0.68 11.43 6.76
C PHE A 239 1.54 11.88 7.93
N ARG A 240 2.50 12.78 7.68
CA ARG A 240 3.30 13.41 8.75
C ARG A 240 2.44 14.25 9.70
N GLY A 241 1.50 15.03 9.16
CA GLY A 241 0.56 15.80 9.95
C GLY A 241 -0.38 14.92 10.78
N MET A 242 -0.92 13.86 10.17
CA MET A 242 -1.80 12.89 10.83
C MET A 242 -1.11 12.21 12.01
N ALA A 243 0.05 11.59 11.77
CA ALA A 243 0.79 10.86 12.81
C ALA A 243 1.14 11.75 14.01
N ARG A 244 1.59 12.99 13.74
CA ARG A 244 1.92 13.96 14.81
C ARG A 244 0.69 14.47 15.54
N ARG A 245 -0.43 14.71 14.85
CA ARG A 245 -1.68 15.13 15.49
C ARG A 245 -2.22 14.02 16.39
N ILE A 246 -2.18 12.77 15.93
CA ILE A 246 -2.61 11.61 16.72
C ILE A 246 -1.76 11.49 17.99
N ALA A 247 -0.42 11.53 17.87
CA ALA A 247 0.50 11.48 19.00
C ALA A 247 0.18 12.56 20.05
N ARG A 248 0.07 13.83 19.63
CA ARG A 248 -0.24 14.95 20.53
C ARG A 248 -1.58 14.81 21.24
N LEU A 249 -2.62 14.34 20.53
CA LEU A 249 -3.94 14.12 21.14
C LEU A 249 -3.91 12.97 22.14
N ALA A 250 -3.07 11.96 21.94
CA ALA A 250 -2.92 10.83 22.85
C ALA A 250 -2.15 11.22 24.13
N GLU A 251 -1.14 12.08 24.01
CA GLU A 251 -0.40 12.66 25.15
C GLU A 251 -1.37 13.38 26.10
N GLN A 252 -2.27 14.20 25.55
CA GLN A 252 -3.29 14.94 26.33
C GLN A 252 -4.32 14.05 27.04
N ILE A 253 -4.50 12.80 26.59
CA ILE A 253 -5.35 11.82 27.30
C ILE A 253 -4.57 11.18 28.44
N THR A 254 -3.27 10.95 28.26
CA THR A 254 -2.41 10.30 29.25
C THR A 254 -2.09 11.22 30.43
N GLU A 255 -2.08 12.54 30.21
CA GLU A 255 -1.90 13.55 31.26
C GLU A 255 -3.15 13.76 32.14
N LYS A 256 -4.30 13.21 31.75
CA LYS A 256 -5.57 13.30 32.50
C LYS A 256 -5.85 12.04 33.29
#